data_AF-F9W4B7-F1
#
_entry.id   AF-F9W4B7-F1
#
_cell.length_a   1.000
_cell.length_b   1.000
_cell.length_c   1.000
_cell.angle_alpha   90.00
_cell.angle_beta   90.00
_cell.angle_gamma   90.00
#
_symmetry.space_group_name_H-M   'P 1'
#
loop_
_entity.id
_entity.type
_entity.pdbx_description
1 polymer ?
#
loop_
_entity_poly.entity_id
_entity_poly.type
_entity_poly.pdbx_seq_one_letter_code
_entity_poly.pdbx_strand_id
1 'polypeptide(L)'
;MKLLDWQSKFIQSKPKGSGSEACKITGLLFRQVRKEIDKARAELEKLEKEASKAAAFAASSAGRLDEFITVFANAKWSEGGRKFCLGKDKAATTEELKDFFRENDFSEESLVDISKQTNDKE
;
A
#
# COMPACT_ATOMS: atom_id res chain seq x y z
N MET A 1 -5.41 11.34 -21.55
CA MET A 1 -4.51 10.17 -21.40
C MET A 1 -3.56 10.22 -22.58
N LYS A 2 -2.24 10.38 -22.36
CA LYS A 2 -1.29 10.79 -23.43
C LYS A 2 -1.30 9.90 -24.67
N LEU A 3 -1.57 8.60 -24.51
CA LEU A 3 -1.68 7.65 -25.63
C LEU A 3 -2.92 7.92 -26.49
N LEU A 4 -4.10 8.10 -25.88
CA LEU A 4 -5.34 8.41 -26.59
C LEU A 4 -5.25 9.78 -27.26
N ASP A 5 -4.58 10.75 -26.62
CA ASP A 5 -4.33 12.07 -27.21
C ASP A 5 -3.40 11.97 -28.43
N TRP A 6 -2.37 11.13 -28.36
CA TRP A 6 -1.49 10.85 -29.50
C TRP A 6 -2.24 10.14 -30.63
N GLN A 7 -3.03 9.10 -30.32
CA GLN A 7 -3.84 8.37 -31.31
C GLN A 7 -4.86 9.30 -31.99
N SER A 8 -5.53 10.15 -31.22
CA SER A 8 -6.51 11.11 -31.72
C SER A 8 -5.86 12.15 -32.65
N LYS A 9 -4.75 12.76 -32.21
CA LYS A 9 -3.97 13.70 -33.05
C LYS A 9 -3.47 13.03 -34.32
N PHE A 10 -3.05 11.77 -34.24
CA PHE A 10 -2.56 10.99 -35.37
C PHE A 10 -3.65 10.69 -36.41
N ILE A 11 -4.85 10.28 -35.96
CA ILE A 11 -6.00 10.01 -36.85
C ILE A 11 -6.51 11.30 -37.50
N GLN A 12 -6.51 12.40 -36.76
CA GLN A 12 -6.93 13.72 -37.25
C GLN A 12 -5.90 14.34 -38.21
N SER A 13 -4.61 14.08 -37.99
CA SER A 13 -3.56 14.40 -38.96
C SER A 13 -3.60 13.39 -40.10
N LYS A 14 -4.57 13.51 -41.03
CA LYS A 14 -4.50 12.74 -42.29
C LYS A 14 -3.09 12.89 -42.86
N PRO A 15 -2.32 11.81 -43.09
CA PRO A 15 -1.01 11.94 -43.69
C PRO A 15 -1.21 12.56 -45.08
N LYS A 16 -0.63 13.75 -45.31
CA LYS A 16 -0.60 14.40 -46.63
C LYS A 16 0.19 13.60 -47.68
N GLY A 17 0.64 12.38 -47.36
CA GLY A 17 1.32 11.47 -48.28
C GLY A 17 0.39 10.37 -48.78
N SER A 18 -0.08 10.49 -50.02
CA SER A 18 -0.65 9.38 -50.78
C SER A 18 0.46 8.40 -51.14
N GLY A 19 0.82 7.48 -50.25
CA GLY A 19 1.86 6.50 -50.52
C GLY A 19 1.87 5.33 -49.54
N SER A 20 2.06 4.11 -50.07
CA SER A 20 2.07 2.85 -49.29
C SER A 20 3.10 2.85 -48.15
N GLU A 21 4.14 3.67 -48.25
CA GLU A 21 5.28 3.72 -47.33
C GLU A 21 4.97 4.44 -46.02
N ALA A 22 4.22 5.56 -46.07
CA ALA A 22 3.74 6.24 -44.87
C ALA A 22 2.77 5.37 -44.07
N CYS A 23 1.93 4.58 -44.75
CA CYS A 23 1.03 3.61 -44.13
C CYS A 23 1.81 2.45 -43.48
N LYS A 24 2.88 1.96 -44.12
CA LYS A 24 3.78 0.93 -43.55
C LYS A 24 4.46 1.40 -42.27
N ILE A 25 5.09 2.59 -42.27
CA ILE A 25 5.77 3.16 -41.08
C ILE A 25 4.78 3.32 -39.92
N THR A 26 3.58 3.82 -40.22
CA THR A 26 2.51 3.98 -39.24
C THR A 26 2.09 2.65 -38.61
N GLY A 27 1.86 1.62 -39.44
CA GLY A 27 1.49 0.29 -38.96
C GLY A 27 2.56 -0.34 -38.08
N LEU A 28 3.85 -0.13 -38.39
CA LEU A 28 4.96 -0.56 -37.54
C LEU A 28 4.95 0.16 -36.19
N LEU A 29 4.72 1.48 -36.18
CA LEU A 29 4.68 2.27 -34.95
C LEU A 29 3.55 1.82 -34.01
N PHE A 30 2.34 1.61 -34.54
CA PHE A 30 1.21 1.09 -33.75
C PHE A 30 1.49 -0.30 -33.16
N ARG A 31 2.14 -1.19 -33.93
CA ARG A 31 2.54 -2.50 -33.42
C ARG A 31 3.55 -2.39 -32.28
N GLN A 32 4.52 -1.48 -32.41
CA GLN A 32 5.52 -1.26 -31.37
C GLN A 32 4.90 -0.68 -30.10
N VAL A 33 4.04 0.34 -30.22
CA VAL A 33 3.31 0.91 -29.09
C VAL A 33 2.44 -0.14 -28.40
N ARG A 34 1.72 -0.97 -29.16
CA ARG A 34 0.92 -2.06 -28.61
C ARG A 34 1.79 -3.07 -27.83
N LYS A 35 2.93 -3.46 -28.41
CA LYS A 35 3.89 -4.38 -27.77
C LYS A 35 4.41 -3.82 -26.43
N GLU A 36 4.72 -2.53 -26.38
CA GLU A 36 5.17 -1.89 -25.13
C GLU A 36 4.04 -1.80 -24.09
N ILE A 37 2.79 -1.56 -24.51
CA ILE A 37 1.64 -1.57 -23.60
C ILE A 37 1.41 -2.97 -23.02
N ASP A 38 1.46 -4.01 -23.85
CA ASP A 38 1.27 -5.39 -23.41
C ASP A 38 2.39 -5.80 -22.44
N LYS A 39 3.63 -5.35 -22.70
CA LYS A 39 4.76 -5.55 -21.78
C LYS A 39 4.57 -4.82 -20.46
N ALA A 40 4.20 -3.55 -20.49
CA ALA A 40 3.94 -2.76 -19.28
C ALA A 40 2.82 -3.36 -18.43
N ARG A 41 1.77 -3.91 -19.06
CA ARG A 41 0.70 -4.62 -18.35
C ARG A 41 1.22 -5.86 -17.63
N ALA A 42 2.01 -6.70 -18.31
CA ALA A 42 2.58 -7.89 -17.70
C ALA A 42 3.52 -7.56 -16.52
N GLU A 43 4.29 -6.48 -16.64
CA GLU A 43 5.15 -6.00 -15.54
C GLU A 43 4.31 -5.47 -14.37
N LEU A 44 3.21 -4.75 -14.63
CA LEU A 44 2.29 -4.29 -13.59
C LEU A 44 1.63 -5.44 -12.84
N GLU A 45 1.14 -6.47 -13.53
CA GLU A 45 0.53 -7.64 -12.89
C GLU A 45 1.53 -8.38 -11.98
N LYS A 46 2.79 -8.48 -12.42
CA LYS A 46 3.86 -9.05 -11.60
C LYS A 46 4.12 -8.19 -10.37
N LEU A 47 4.22 -6.87 -10.54
CA LEU A 47 4.47 -5.92 -9.46
C LEU A 47 3.33 -5.94 -8.43
N GLU A 48 2.08 -5.96 -8.87
CA GLU A 48 0.90 -6.06 -8.01
C GLU A 48 0.94 -7.31 -7.14
N LYS A 49 1.31 -8.45 -7.72
CA LYS A 49 1.45 -9.72 -7.00
C LYS A 49 2.55 -9.66 -5.93
N GLU A 50 3.69 -9.05 -6.24
CA GLU A 50 4.80 -8.87 -5.30
C GLU A 50 4.43 -7.88 -4.18
N ALA A 51 3.79 -6.76 -4.52
CA ALA A 51 3.30 -5.77 -3.58
C ALA A 51 2.26 -6.37 -2.62
N SER A 52 1.32 -7.16 -3.14
CA SER A 52 0.29 -7.85 -2.35
C SER A 52 0.91 -8.83 -1.34
N LYS A 53 1.93 -9.59 -1.75
CA LYS A 53 2.68 -10.46 -0.85
C LYS A 53 3.41 -9.68 0.23
N ALA A 54 4.10 -8.60 -0.15
CA ALA A 54 4.81 -7.74 0.80
C ALA A 54 3.85 -7.14 1.83
N ALA A 55 2.68 -6.66 1.39
CA ALA A 55 1.63 -6.15 2.26
C ALA A 55 1.13 -7.23 3.24
N ALA A 56 0.86 -8.45 2.75
CA ALA A 56 0.41 -9.55 3.60
C ALA A 56 1.47 -9.96 4.65
N PHE A 57 2.75 -10.02 4.27
CA PHE A 57 3.83 -10.31 5.22
C PHE A 57 4.00 -9.20 6.26
N ALA A 58 3.92 -7.94 5.86
CA ALA A 58 3.98 -6.80 6.77
C ALA A 58 2.81 -6.84 7.76
N ALA A 59 1.58 -7.04 7.28
CA ALA A 59 0.39 -7.14 8.12
C ALA A 59 0.46 -8.32 9.11
N SER A 60 0.89 -9.51 8.64
CA SER A 60 1.06 -10.67 9.52
C SER A 60 2.13 -10.44 10.59
N SER A 61 3.21 -9.73 10.26
CA SER A 61 4.27 -9.42 11.21
C SER A 61 3.81 -8.36 12.23
N ALA A 62 3.12 -7.32 11.78
CA ALA A 62 2.53 -6.29 12.64
C ALA A 62 1.55 -6.92 13.64
N GLY A 63 0.58 -7.71 13.18
CA GLY A 63 -0.39 -8.36 14.08
C GLY A 63 0.25 -9.27 15.14
N ARG A 64 1.38 -9.93 14.83
CA ARG A 64 2.13 -10.70 15.84
C ARG A 64 2.76 -9.82 16.91
N LEU A 65 3.24 -8.64 16.53
CA LEU A 65 3.80 -7.67 17.48
C LEU A 65 2.69 -7.01 18.30
N ASP A 66 1.57 -6.67 17.67
CA ASP A 66 0.40 -6.08 18.34
C ASP A 66 -0.13 -7.03 19.42
N GLU A 67 -0.27 -8.32 19.10
CA GLU A 67 -0.66 -9.36 20.06
C GLU A 67 0.34 -9.47 21.22
N PHE A 68 1.64 -9.53 20.90
CA PHE A 68 2.69 -9.60 21.93
C PHE A 68 2.62 -8.42 22.89
N ILE A 69 2.52 -7.19 22.36
CA ILE A 69 2.44 -5.98 23.17
C ILE A 69 1.15 -5.95 23.99
N THR A 70 0.01 -6.28 23.39
CA THR A 70 -1.31 -6.27 24.05
C THR A 70 -1.37 -7.23 25.23
N VAL A 71 -0.89 -8.46 25.05
CA VAL A 71 -0.83 -9.46 26.14
C VAL A 71 0.05 -8.96 27.29
N PHE A 72 1.23 -8.42 26.99
CA PHE A 72 2.17 -7.97 28.02
C PHE A 72 1.72 -6.67 28.71
N ALA A 73 1.02 -5.78 28.00
CA ALA A 73 0.47 -4.55 28.56
C ALA A 73 -0.68 -4.83 29.53
N ASN A 74 -1.49 -5.85 29.22
CA ASN A 74 -2.58 -6.31 30.09
C ASN A 74 -2.11 -7.20 31.25
N ALA A 75 -0.92 -7.82 31.15
CA ALA A 75 -0.33 -8.64 32.20
C ALA A 75 0.23 -7.79 33.37
N LYS A 76 -0.68 -7.18 34.14
CA LYS A 76 -0.39 -6.42 35.36
C LYS A 76 -1.27 -6.90 36.51
N TRP A 77 -0.73 -6.87 37.73
CA TRP A 77 -1.49 -7.22 38.92
C TRP A 77 -2.53 -6.12 39.23
N SER A 78 -3.79 -6.51 39.40
CA SER A 78 -4.96 -5.61 39.54
C SER A 78 -4.98 -4.77 40.82
N GLU A 79 -4.20 -5.12 41.85
CA GLU A 79 -4.21 -4.47 43.16
C GLU A 79 -2.90 -3.72 43.48
N GLY A 80 -2.46 -2.82 42.59
CA GLY A 80 -1.35 -1.89 42.89
C GLY A 80 0.02 -2.56 43.10
N GLY A 81 0.19 -3.80 42.66
CA GLY A 81 1.44 -4.55 42.80
C GLY A 81 2.52 -4.05 41.85
N ARG A 82 3.79 -4.08 42.30
CA ARG A 82 5.01 -3.85 41.47
C ARG A 82 5.25 -4.93 40.40
N LYS A 83 4.25 -5.77 40.11
CA LYS A 83 4.36 -6.91 39.18
C LYS A 83 3.59 -6.58 37.90
N PHE A 84 4.35 -6.32 36.85
CA PHE A 84 3.87 -6.02 35.50
C PHE A 84 4.88 -6.57 34.50
N CYS A 85 4.43 -6.87 33.29
CA CYS A 85 5.30 -7.37 32.22
C CYS A 85 5.89 -6.26 31.35
N LEU A 86 5.24 -5.10 31.29
CA LEU A 86 5.68 -3.91 30.54
C LEU A 86 5.67 -2.67 31.45
N GLY A 87 6.77 -1.90 31.41
CA GLY A 87 6.99 -0.73 32.25
C GLY A 87 8.33 -0.77 32.98
N LYS A 88 8.64 0.26 33.77
CA LYS A 88 9.91 0.37 34.52
C LYS A 88 9.69 0.34 36.04
N ASP A 89 9.10 1.40 36.57
CA ASP A 89 8.81 1.56 38.00
C ASP A 89 7.33 1.28 38.32
N LYS A 90 6.47 1.38 37.29
CA LYS A 90 5.04 1.09 37.28
C LYS A 90 4.70 0.41 35.94
N ALA A 91 3.51 -0.20 35.88
CA ALA A 91 2.98 -0.72 34.63
C ALA A 91 2.91 0.38 33.56
N ALA A 92 3.23 0.02 32.32
CA ALA A 92 3.17 0.93 31.19
C ALA A 92 1.76 1.52 31.07
N THR A 93 1.67 2.81 30.76
CA THR A 93 0.40 3.48 30.48
C THR A 93 0.15 3.56 28.97
N THR A 94 -1.09 3.82 28.58
CA THR A 94 -1.46 4.00 27.16
C THR A 94 -0.74 5.19 26.54
N GLU A 95 -0.43 6.23 27.31
CA GLU A 95 0.35 7.38 26.81
C GLU A 95 1.81 7.01 26.49
N GLU A 96 2.40 6.07 27.25
CA GLU A 96 3.74 5.53 26.99
C GLU A 96 3.74 4.58 25.77
N LEU A 97 2.57 4.04 25.39
CA LEU A 97 2.36 3.13 24.25
C LEU A 97 1.45 3.73 23.17
N LYS A 98 1.39 5.06 23.05
CA LYS A 98 0.48 5.79 22.13
C LYS A 98 0.65 5.44 20.65
N ASP A 99 1.80 4.90 20.27
CA ASP A 99 2.08 4.48 18.90
C ASP A 99 1.39 3.15 18.57
N PHE A 100 0.98 2.38 19.59
CA PHE A 100 0.26 1.12 19.47
C PHE A 100 -1.24 1.28 19.76
N PHE A 101 -1.59 2.07 20.77
CA PHE A 101 -2.97 2.27 21.22
C PHE A 101 -3.41 3.73 21.06
N ARG A 102 -4.58 3.96 20.43
CA ARG A 102 -5.18 5.28 20.24
C ARG A 102 -6.03 5.73 21.41
N GLU A 103 -6.70 4.80 22.09
CA GLU A 103 -7.57 5.11 23.21
C GLU A 103 -6.89 4.82 24.56
N ASN A 104 -7.65 4.98 25.65
CA ASN A 104 -7.13 4.92 27.02
C ASN A 104 -7.19 3.50 27.63
N ASP A 105 -7.27 2.47 26.79
CA ASP A 105 -7.20 1.08 27.22
C ASP A 105 -6.28 0.24 26.31
N PHE A 106 -6.04 -1.01 26.73
CA PHE A 106 -5.25 -2.00 25.99
C PHE A 106 -6.15 -3.03 25.31
N SER A 107 -7.29 -2.59 24.78
CA SER A 107 -8.20 -3.42 24.00
C SER A 107 -7.71 -3.57 22.56
N GLU A 108 -8.25 -4.57 21.85
CA GLU A 108 -7.95 -4.75 20.42
C GLU A 108 -8.51 -3.58 19.60
N GLU A 109 -9.66 -3.04 20.00
CA GLU A 109 -10.32 -1.93 19.34
C GLU A 109 -9.53 -0.62 19.42
N SER A 110 -8.70 -0.48 20.46
CA SER A 110 -7.79 0.64 20.67
C SER A 110 -6.54 0.58 19.82
N LEU A 111 -6.22 -0.55 19.17
CA LEU A 111 -5.02 -0.66 18.34
C LEU A 111 -5.10 0.28 17.13
N VAL A 112 -3.93 0.76 16.70
CA VAL A 112 -3.82 1.63 15.52
C VAL A 112 -4.21 0.85 14.25
N ASP A 113 -5.36 1.21 13.70
CA ASP A 113 -5.81 0.69 12.40
C ASP A 113 -5.16 1.43 11.23
N ILE A 114 -4.47 0.68 10.36
CA ILE A 114 -3.80 1.16 9.14
C ILE A 114 -4.81 1.80 8.18
N SER A 115 -6.05 1.28 8.11
CA SER A 115 -7.09 1.79 7.20
C SER A 115 -7.66 3.15 7.63
N LYS A 116 -7.60 3.46 8.93
CA LYS A 116 -8.10 4.72 9.49
C LYS A 116 -7.04 5.82 9.50
N GLN A 117 -5.75 5.45 9.47
CA GLN A 117 -4.64 6.42 9.54
C GLN A 117 -4.39 7.16 8.21
N THR A 118 -4.92 6.65 7.10
CA THR A 118 -4.77 7.27 5.77
C THR A 118 -5.76 8.40 5.49
N ASN A 119 -6.83 8.55 6.29
CA ASN A 119 -7.86 9.57 6.06
C ASN A 119 -7.52 10.95 6.65
N ASP A 120 -6.51 11.04 7.52
CA ASP A 120 -6.16 12.30 8.21
C ASP A 120 -5.05 13.09 7.48
N LYS A 121 -4.70 12.71 6.24
CA LYS A 121 -3.62 13.33 5.44
C LYS A 121 -4.05 13.81 4.05
N GLU A 122 -5.34 14.02 3.81
CA GLU A 122 -5.87 14.73 2.62
C GLU A 122 -6.33 16.16 2.96
#